data_AF-A0A195B9Y4-F1
#
_entry.id   AF-A0A195B9Y4-F1
#
_cell.length_a   1.000
_cell.length_b   1.000
_cell.length_c   1.000
_cell.angle_alpha   90.00
_cell.angle_beta   90.00
_cell.angle_gamma   90.00
#
_symmetry.space_group_name_H-M   'P 1'
#
loop_
_entity.id
_entity.type
_entity.pdbx_description
1 polymer ?
#
loop_
_entity_poly.entity_id
_entity_poly.type
_entity_poly.pdbx_seq_one_letter_code
_entity_poly.pdbx_strand_id
1 'polypeptide(L)'
;MWGFMLLNRMGPIGQEIHRTFHFYEEDKNAMDIDILIKKFDLYCLYGDKKRGNEDIDEYIHELKFFAIAQDYIDPTRIVKEKIIQDMSIQRFTGKAALLIESKGENLIPYLQSLDLYHIALFWKQCEHLMTQKIDETPKQNSTSAKSATTESTPIEQNQKQSTIWGHRCQLFLSKLCCVHCNKCKQFNHYTNNYKDKYIYDCTKCGMSHIQLHCPAYGELCMKCGERNHFSMMCRVPFKINCSKCGMNHAISKCPAQGRICHHCNKLNHLEEKCPDQPSVFEQIQSAY
;
A
#
# COMPACT_ATOMS: atom_id res chain seq x y z
N MET A 1 -6.83 9.68 -0.49
CA MET A 1 -6.41 9.98 -1.87
C MET A 1 -4.99 9.46 -2.17
N TRP A 2 -4.03 9.63 -1.26
CA TRP A 2 -2.64 9.19 -1.44
C TRP A 2 -2.43 7.70 -1.74
N GLY A 3 -3.16 6.79 -1.08
CA GLY A 3 -3.05 5.35 -1.39
C GLY A 3 -3.42 5.00 -2.83
N PHE A 4 -4.45 5.65 -3.40
CA PHE A 4 -4.80 5.46 -4.81
C PHE A 4 -3.69 5.97 -5.75
N MET A 5 -3.02 7.07 -5.39
CA MET A 5 -1.87 7.56 -6.14
C MET A 5 -0.70 6.58 -6.09
N LEU A 6 -0.40 6.01 -4.91
CA LEU A 6 0.62 4.97 -4.75
C LEU A 6 0.32 3.75 -5.63
N LEU A 7 -0.89 3.20 -5.54
CA LEU A 7 -1.28 2.02 -6.33
C LEU A 7 -1.23 2.27 -7.85
N ASN A 8 -1.57 3.47 -8.30
CA ASN A 8 -1.40 3.83 -9.72
C ASN A 8 0.08 3.92 -10.10
N ARG A 9 0.92 4.51 -9.24
CA ARG A 9 2.36 4.64 -9.47
C ARG A 9 3.07 3.28 -9.52
N MET A 10 2.63 2.32 -8.70
CA MET A 10 3.15 0.95 -8.72
C MET A 10 2.73 0.18 -9.98
N GLY A 11 1.66 0.64 -10.65
CA GLY A 11 1.15 0.04 -11.88
C GLY A 11 0.30 -1.21 -11.65
N PRO A 12 -0.06 -1.93 -12.73
CA PRO A 12 -1.02 -3.03 -12.68
C PRO A 12 -0.56 -4.18 -11.78
N ILE A 13 0.75 -4.44 -11.73
CA ILE A 13 1.33 -5.49 -10.86
C ILE A 13 1.16 -5.14 -9.40
N GLY A 14 1.48 -3.90 -9.00
CA GLY A 14 1.24 -3.44 -7.63
C GLY A 14 -0.24 -3.49 -7.25
N GLN A 15 -1.14 -3.19 -8.19
CA GLN A 15 -2.59 -3.31 -7.96
C GLN A 15 -3.05 -4.76 -7.84
N GLU A 16 -2.44 -5.70 -8.54
CA GLU A 16 -2.73 -7.13 -8.40
C GLU A 16 -2.26 -7.67 -7.05
N ILE A 17 -1.05 -7.32 -6.64
CA ILE A 17 -0.52 -7.64 -5.30
C ILE A 17 -1.42 -7.03 -4.22
N HIS A 18 -1.82 -5.76 -4.36
CA HIS A 18 -2.73 -5.12 -3.42
C HIS A 18 -4.06 -5.89 -3.25
N ARG A 19 -4.57 -6.56 -4.30
CA ARG A 19 -5.79 -7.38 -4.19
C ARG A 19 -5.59 -8.66 -3.37
N THR A 20 -4.35 -9.10 -3.14
CA THR A 20 -4.07 -10.25 -2.26
C THR A 20 -3.97 -9.84 -0.79
N PHE A 21 -3.89 -8.54 -0.50
CA PHE A 21 -3.76 -8.05 0.86
C PHE A 21 -5.06 -8.20 1.64
N HIS A 22 -4.95 -8.78 2.83
CA HIS A 22 -6.02 -8.80 3.81
C HIS A 22 -5.92 -7.55 4.68
N PHE A 23 -7.01 -6.79 4.79
CA PHE A 23 -7.13 -5.60 5.63
C PHE A 23 -8.02 -5.92 6.83
N TYR A 24 -7.66 -5.39 7.99
CA TYR A 24 -8.40 -5.59 9.23
C TYR A 24 -9.56 -4.61 9.32
N GLU A 25 -10.62 -4.92 10.08
CA GLU A 25 -11.76 -4.01 10.26
C GLU A 25 -11.35 -2.66 10.88
N GLU A 26 -10.24 -2.66 11.62
CA GLU A 26 -9.64 -1.48 12.24
C GLU A 26 -8.73 -0.68 11.30
N ASP A 27 -8.38 -1.22 10.13
CA ASP A 27 -7.70 -0.47 9.07
C ASP A 27 -8.71 0.56 8.54
N LYS A 28 -8.76 1.73 9.19
CA LYS A 28 -9.73 2.82 8.98
C LYS A 28 -9.91 3.22 7.50
N ASN A 29 -8.95 2.87 6.65
CA ASN A 29 -9.07 2.94 5.20
C ASN A 29 -8.06 1.98 4.54
N ALA A 30 -8.51 1.02 3.72
CA ALA A 30 -7.61 0.20 2.90
C ALA A 30 -6.75 1.02 1.91
N MET A 31 -7.05 2.31 1.75
CA MET A 31 -6.33 3.29 0.95
C MET A 31 -5.48 4.27 1.78
N ASP A 32 -5.29 3.97 3.07
CA ASP A 32 -4.29 4.64 3.91
C ASP A 32 -2.88 4.29 3.41
N ILE A 33 -2.06 5.32 3.18
CA ILE A 33 -0.75 5.15 2.55
C ILE A 33 0.24 4.42 3.47
N ASP A 34 0.17 4.65 4.77
CA ASP A 34 1.11 4.04 5.73
C ASP A 34 0.78 2.55 5.89
N ILE A 35 -0.51 2.20 5.91
CA ILE A 35 -0.96 0.80 5.92
C ILE A 35 -0.50 0.10 4.63
N LEU A 36 -0.69 0.73 3.47
CA LEU A 36 -0.29 0.17 2.18
C LEU A 36 1.22 -0.08 2.11
N ILE A 37 2.03 0.92 2.47
CA ILE A 37 3.50 0.79 2.47
C ILE A 37 3.92 -0.39 3.35
N LYS A 38 3.39 -0.49 4.58
CA LYS A 38 3.69 -1.62 5.48
C LYS A 38 3.34 -2.97 4.87
N LYS A 39 2.18 -3.10 4.22
CA LYS A 39 1.78 -4.36 3.57
C LYS A 39 2.67 -4.68 2.37
N PHE A 40 3.08 -3.69 1.60
CA PHE A 40 4.04 -3.90 0.52
C PHE A 40 5.44 -4.25 1.03
N ASP A 41 5.92 -3.65 2.12
CA ASP A 41 7.20 -4.01 2.74
C ASP A 41 7.18 -5.49 3.20
N LEU A 42 6.09 -5.92 3.86
CA LEU A 42 5.88 -7.31 4.24
C LEU A 42 5.87 -8.24 3.03
N TYR A 43 5.16 -7.88 1.95
CA TYR A 43 5.11 -8.67 0.73
C TYR A 43 6.48 -8.74 0.03
N CYS A 44 7.22 -7.64 -0.03
CA CYS A 44 8.55 -7.63 -0.64
C CYS A 44 9.55 -8.48 0.14
N LEU A 45 9.48 -8.50 1.47
CA LEU A 45 10.38 -9.28 2.31
C LEU A 45 10.02 -10.76 2.35
N TYR A 46 8.75 -11.09 2.50
CA TYR A 46 8.31 -12.45 2.81
C TYR A 46 7.40 -13.07 1.75
N GLY A 47 6.85 -12.29 0.82
CA GLY A 47 5.91 -12.74 -0.20
C GLY A 47 4.74 -13.51 0.40
N ASP A 48 4.47 -14.68 -0.18
CA ASP A 48 3.42 -15.60 0.28
C ASP A 48 3.90 -16.61 1.33
N LYS A 49 5.09 -16.42 1.92
CA LYS A 49 5.61 -17.31 2.97
C LYS A 49 4.61 -17.38 4.11
N LYS A 50 4.25 -18.59 4.49
CA LYS A 50 3.43 -18.92 5.65
C LYS A 50 4.19 -19.90 6.51
N ARG A 51 3.96 -19.84 7.81
CA ARG A 51 4.48 -20.85 8.74
C ARG A 51 3.90 -22.22 8.38
N GLY A 52 4.77 -23.21 8.25
CA GLY A 52 4.40 -24.60 8.07
C GLY A 52 4.06 -25.26 9.40
N ASN A 53 4.65 -26.43 9.63
CA ASN A 53 4.55 -27.15 10.91
C ASN A 53 5.77 -26.88 11.81
N GLU A 54 6.69 -26.00 11.41
CA GLU A 54 7.86 -25.65 12.23
C GLU A 54 7.46 -24.97 13.55
N ASP A 55 8.36 -25.02 14.53
CA ASP A 55 8.21 -24.28 15.78
C ASP A 55 8.19 -22.76 15.52
N ILE A 56 7.42 -22.02 16.31
CA ILE A 56 7.28 -20.57 16.11
C ILE A 56 8.61 -19.83 16.33
N ASP A 57 9.49 -20.31 17.20
CA ASP A 57 10.79 -19.66 17.42
C ASP A 57 11.69 -19.86 16.20
N GLU A 58 11.63 -21.04 15.58
CA GLU A 58 12.35 -21.34 14.33
C GLU A 58 11.83 -20.48 13.19
N TYR A 59 10.50 -20.36 13.05
CA TYR A 59 9.87 -19.47 12.07
C TYR A 59 10.27 -18.00 12.29
N ILE A 60 10.21 -17.51 13.53
CA ILE A 60 10.63 -16.14 13.88
C ILE A 60 12.11 -15.91 13.56
N HIS A 61 12.97 -16.88 13.87
CA HIS A 61 14.39 -16.81 13.58
C HIS A 61 14.65 -16.71 12.07
N GLU A 62 13.96 -17.52 11.26
CA GLU A 62 14.07 -17.48 9.80
C GLU A 62 13.58 -16.14 9.23
N LEU A 63 12.44 -15.62 9.69
CA LEU A 63 11.94 -14.32 9.28
C LEU A 63 12.92 -13.18 9.65
N LYS A 64 13.46 -13.21 10.87
CA LYS A 64 14.50 -12.25 11.30
C LYS A 64 15.73 -12.33 10.41
N PHE A 65 16.18 -13.53 10.06
CA PHE A 65 17.32 -13.74 9.19
C PHE A 65 17.10 -13.08 7.82
N PHE A 66 15.92 -13.26 7.20
CA PHE A 66 15.60 -12.59 5.94
C PHE A 66 15.57 -11.07 6.05
N ALA A 67 14.96 -10.52 7.10
CA ALA A 67 14.91 -9.08 7.31
C ALA A 67 16.31 -8.47 7.50
N ILE A 68 17.19 -9.14 8.25
CA ILE A 68 18.59 -8.72 8.43
C ILE A 68 19.35 -8.81 7.11
N ALA A 69 19.19 -9.89 6.35
CA ALA A 69 19.88 -10.08 5.08
C ALA A 69 19.48 -9.05 4.00
N GLN A 70 18.34 -8.37 4.17
CA GLN A 70 17.86 -7.28 3.31
C GLN A 70 18.12 -5.89 3.89
N ASP A 71 18.97 -5.78 4.92
CA ASP A 71 19.31 -4.53 5.60
C ASP A 71 18.08 -3.73 6.08
N TYR A 72 17.02 -4.43 6.50
CA TYR A 72 15.81 -3.78 6.97
C TYR A 72 16.06 -3.06 8.30
N ILE A 73 15.61 -1.81 8.41
CA ILE A 73 15.95 -0.90 9.52
C ILE A 73 15.54 -1.46 10.89
N ASP A 74 14.38 -2.11 10.96
CA ASP A 74 13.86 -2.69 12.20
C ASP A 74 13.31 -4.11 11.95
N PRO A 75 14.20 -5.12 11.98
CA PRO A 75 13.83 -6.51 11.75
C PRO A 75 12.81 -7.02 12.77
N THR A 76 12.89 -6.57 14.02
CA THR A 76 11.98 -7.03 15.07
C THR A 76 10.56 -6.54 14.82
N ARG A 77 10.40 -5.27 14.45
CA ARG A 77 9.08 -4.70 14.15
C ARG A 77 8.42 -5.37 12.95
N ILE A 78 9.15 -5.57 11.86
CA ILE A 78 8.55 -6.16 10.65
C ILE A 78 8.23 -7.64 10.82
N VAL A 79 9.02 -8.38 11.60
CA VAL A 79 8.70 -9.75 11.98
C VAL A 79 7.46 -9.77 12.87
N LYS A 80 7.34 -8.88 13.85
CA LYS A 80 6.10 -8.75 14.66
C LYS A 80 4.86 -8.56 13.78
N GLU A 81 4.90 -7.63 12.83
CA GLU A 81 3.78 -7.40 11.91
C GLU A 81 3.43 -8.65 11.08
N LYS A 82 4.46 -9.38 10.60
CA LYS A 82 4.26 -10.64 9.88
C LYS A 82 3.60 -11.72 10.74
N ILE A 83 4.04 -11.87 11.99
CA ILE A 83 3.46 -12.82 12.94
C ILE A 83 1.99 -12.47 13.22
N ILE A 84 1.66 -11.19 13.46
CA ILE A 84 0.27 -10.74 13.66
C ILE A 84 -0.58 -11.10 12.44
N GLN A 85 -0.08 -10.86 11.22
CA GLN A 85 -0.78 -11.21 10.00
C GLN A 85 -1.05 -12.71 9.89
N ASP A 86 -0.04 -13.55 10.14
CA ASP A 86 -0.21 -15.00 10.02
C ASP A 86 -1.19 -15.54 11.09
N MET A 87 -1.12 -15.03 12.32
CA MET A 87 -2.07 -15.37 13.38
C MET A 87 -3.50 -14.96 13.02
N SER A 88 -3.70 -13.77 12.46
CA SER A 88 -5.04 -13.28 12.11
C SER A 88 -5.75 -14.13 11.03
N ILE A 89 -4.96 -14.82 10.18
CA ILE A 89 -5.48 -15.69 9.11
C ILE A 89 -5.69 -17.12 9.63
N GLN A 90 -5.08 -17.50 10.75
CA GLN A 90 -5.20 -18.82 11.33
C GLN A 90 -6.59 -19.06 11.91
N ARG A 91 -7.15 -20.24 11.63
CA ARG A 91 -8.40 -20.70 12.24
C ARG A 91 -8.12 -21.36 13.57
N PHE A 92 -8.31 -20.61 14.66
CA PHE A 92 -8.29 -21.16 16.01
C PHE A 92 -9.61 -21.86 16.35
N THR A 93 -9.54 -22.98 17.07
CA THR A 93 -10.70 -23.80 17.42
C THR A 93 -10.62 -24.29 18.86
N GLY A 94 -11.75 -24.80 19.39
CA GLY A 94 -11.81 -25.37 20.74
C GLY A 94 -11.43 -24.36 21.84
N LYS A 95 -10.65 -24.81 22.83
CA LYS A 95 -10.21 -23.97 23.96
C LYS A 95 -9.37 -22.76 23.51
N ALA A 96 -8.70 -22.84 22.36
CA ALA A 96 -7.90 -21.72 21.84
C ALA A 96 -8.78 -20.57 21.34
N ALA A 97 -9.95 -20.87 20.74
CA ALA A 97 -10.91 -19.85 20.31
C ALA A 97 -11.46 -19.07 21.53
N LEU A 98 -11.84 -19.79 22.59
CA LEU A 98 -12.30 -19.18 23.85
C LEU A 98 -11.21 -18.30 24.50
N LEU A 99 -9.94 -18.73 24.45
CA LEU A 99 -8.83 -17.93 24.94
C LEU A 99 -8.70 -16.62 24.16
N ILE A 100 -8.86 -16.65 22.83
CA ILE A 100 -8.79 -15.45 21.99
C ILE A 100 -9.95 -14.49 22.30
N GLU A 101 -11.16 -15.00 22.40
CA GLU A 101 -12.35 -14.21 22.78
C GLU A 101 -12.17 -13.54 24.15
N SER A 102 -11.47 -14.18 25.09
CA SER A 102 -11.19 -13.60 26.41
C SER A 102 -10.24 -12.38 26.36
N LYS A 103 -9.56 -12.13 25.23
CA LYS A 103 -8.62 -11.01 25.08
C LYS A 103 -9.25 -9.75 24.49
N GLY A 104 -10.55 -9.79 24.18
CA GLY A 104 -11.32 -8.67 23.67
C GLY A 104 -12.11 -9.04 22.42
N GLU A 105 -12.87 -8.08 21.92
CA GLU A 105 -13.71 -8.26 20.72
C GLU A 105 -12.88 -8.54 19.46
N ASN A 106 -11.68 -7.95 19.37
CA ASN A 106 -10.75 -8.13 18.25
C ASN A 106 -9.37 -8.58 18.74
N LEU A 107 -8.82 -9.61 18.08
CA LEU A 107 -7.50 -10.16 18.40
C LEU A 107 -6.36 -9.17 18.10
N ILE A 108 -6.53 -8.30 17.10
CA ILE A 108 -5.44 -7.49 16.56
C ILE A 108 -4.96 -6.37 17.50
N PRO A 109 -5.83 -5.54 18.11
CA PRO A 109 -5.40 -4.58 19.12
C PRO A 109 -4.62 -5.23 20.25
N TYR A 110 -5.08 -6.40 20.69
CA TYR A 110 -4.41 -7.16 21.73
C TYR A 110 -3.00 -7.55 21.28
N LEU A 111 -2.84 -8.17 20.12
CA LEU A 111 -1.52 -8.54 19.60
C LEU A 111 -0.62 -7.32 19.34
N GLN A 112 -1.17 -6.21 18.85
CA GLN A 112 -0.42 -4.97 18.62
C GLN A 112 0.14 -4.39 19.93
N SER A 113 -0.55 -4.58 21.06
CA SER A 113 -0.11 -4.12 22.38
C SER A 113 1.06 -4.93 22.96
N LEU A 114 1.29 -6.16 22.48
CA LEU A 114 2.33 -7.06 22.95
C LEU A 114 3.65 -6.87 22.18
N ASP A 115 4.78 -7.25 22.77
CA ASP A 115 6.03 -7.39 22.01
C ASP A 115 6.09 -8.76 21.27
N LEU A 116 7.09 -8.92 20.41
CA LEU A 116 7.25 -10.15 19.60
C LEU A 116 7.39 -11.41 20.47
N TYR A 117 8.04 -11.33 21.62
CA TYR A 117 8.24 -12.47 22.51
C TYR A 117 6.92 -12.91 23.13
N HIS A 118 6.14 -11.96 23.64
CA HIS A 118 4.83 -12.25 24.23
C HIS A 118 3.82 -12.77 23.19
N ILE A 119 3.89 -12.29 21.94
CA ILE A 119 3.08 -12.83 20.84
C ILE A 119 3.46 -14.29 20.53
N ALA A 120 4.76 -14.59 20.46
CA ALA A 120 5.23 -15.96 20.22
C ALA A 120 4.76 -16.92 21.33
N LEU A 121 4.85 -16.50 22.59
CA LEU A 121 4.36 -17.28 23.73
C LEU A 121 2.84 -17.49 23.67
N PHE A 122 2.09 -16.43 23.35
CA PHE A 122 0.65 -16.51 23.18
C PHE A 122 0.26 -17.48 22.07
N TRP A 123 0.97 -17.45 20.92
CA TRP A 123 0.73 -18.39 19.83
C TRP A 123 0.99 -19.85 20.27
N LYS A 124 2.11 -20.13 20.96
CA LYS A 124 2.38 -21.47 21.52
C LYS A 124 1.26 -21.96 22.43
N GLN A 125 0.73 -21.07 23.27
CA GLN A 125 -0.38 -21.40 24.17
C GLN A 125 -1.65 -21.79 23.39
N CYS A 126 -2.00 -21.02 22.35
CA CYS A 126 -3.12 -21.34 21.48
C CYS A 126 -2.92 -22.69 20.78
N GLU A 127 -1.73 -22.98 20.26
CA GLU A 127 -1.42 -24.27 19.62
C GLU A 127 -1.58 -25.45 20.58
N HIS A 128 -1.02 -25.33 21.78
CA HIS A 128 -1.16 -26.35 22.81
C HIS A 128 -2.64 -26.59 23.16
N LEU A 129 -3.45 -25.55 23.31
CA LEU A 129 -4.89 -25.66 23.58
C LEU A 129 -5.67 -26.28 22.42
N MET A 130 -5.21 -26.14 21.17
CA MET A 130 -5.81 -26.85 20.03
C MET A 130 -5.46 -28.34 20.01
N THR A 131 -4.29 -28.71 20.55
CA THR A 131 -3.88 -30.13 20.65
C THR A 131 -4.49 -30.88 21.83
N GLN A 132 -4.94 -30.17 22.87
CA GLN A 132 -5.64 -30.78 23.99
C GLN A 132 -7.04 -31.22 23.57
N LYS A 133 -7.24 -32.54 23.47
CA LYS A 133 -8.57 -33.13 23.28
C LYS A 133 -9.52 -32.66 24.38
N ILE A 134 -10.80 -32.52 24.03
CA ILE A 134 -11.91 -32.24 24.94
C ILE A 134 -12.13 -33.49 25.82
N ASP A 135 -11.23 -33.76 26.76
CA ASP A 135 -11.49 -34.70 27.85
C ASP A 135 -12.03 -33.90 29.02
N GLU A 136 -13.35 -33.69 29.01
CA GLU A 136 -14.15 -33.50 30.22
C GLU A 136 -15.64 -33.63 29.85
N THR A 137 -16.13 -34.88 29.85
CA THR A 137 -17.53 -35.17 30.20
C THR A 137 -17.53 -36.16 31.37
N PRO A 138 -18.19 -35.83 32.51
CA PRO A 138 -18.43 -36.81 33.55
C PRO A 138 -19.43 -37.87 33.06
N LYS A 139 -19.03 -39.14 33.12
CA LYS A 139 -19.82 -40.33 32.75
C LYS A 139 -21.16 -40.41 33.48
N GLN A 140 -22.22 -40.72 32.74
CA GLN A 140 -23.36 -41.53 33.20
C GLN A 140 -23.84 -42.45 32.05
N ASN A 141 -23.46 -43.73 32.17
CA ASN A 141 -24.18 -44.98 31.86
C ASN A 141 -25.22 -45.03 30.71
N SER A 142 -24.97 -45.88 29.70
CA SER A 142 -25.80 -47.08 29.42
C SER A 142 -25.37 -47.86 28.15
N THR A 143 -25.07 -49.13 28.37
CA THR A 143 -25.38 -50.36 27.63
C THR A 143 -25.53 -50.40 26.09
N SER A 144 -24.62 -51.19 25.48
CA SER A 144 -24.82 -52.17 24.38
C SER A 144 -25.28 -51.72 22.98
N ALA A 145 -24.43 -51.93 21.98
CA ALA A 145 -24.64 -52.94 20.92
C ALA A 145 -23.41 -53.08 19.99
N LYS A 146 -23.15 -54.32 19.57
CA LYS A 146 -22.05 -54.78 18.70
C LYS A 146 -22.25 -54.41 17.22
N SER A 147 -21.15 -54.50 16.45
CA SER A 147 -20.99 -54.96 15.04
C SER A 147 -20.21 -53.94 14.19
N ALA A 148 -19.38 -54.23 13.18
CA ALA A 148 -18.56 -55.36 12.75
C ALA A 148 -17.70 -54.82 11.57
N THR A 149 -16.39 -55.10 11.62
CA THR A 149 -15.36 -55.42 10.58
C THR A 149 -15.35 -54.91 9.11
N THR A 150 -14.11 -54.62 8.64
CA THR A 150 -13.45 -54.83 7.28
C THR A 150 -13.88 -53.95 6.08
N GLU A 151 -13.09 -53.53 5.07
CA GLU A 151 -11.78 -53.86 4.44
C GLU A 151 -11.40 -52.70 3.45
N SER A 152 -10.16 -52.16 3.38
CA SER A 152 -9.04 -52.44 2.41
C SER A 152 -9.29 -52.07 0.91
N THR A 153 -8.83 -50.91 0.39
CA THR A 153 -7.62 -50.62 -0.49
C THR A 153 -7.80 -50.93 -2.02
N PRO A 154 -6.81 -50.70 -2.94
CA PRO A 154 -6.25 -49.44 -3.51
C PRO A 154 -5.99 -49.50 -5.05
N ILE A 155 -5.77 -48.41 -5.84
CA ILE A 155 -5.04 -48.50 -7.15
C ILE A 155 -4.25 -47.21 -7.54
N GLU A 156 -2.91 -47.40 -7.63
CA GLU A 156 -1.84 -46.97 -8.59
C GLU A 156 -1.83 -45.55 -9.22
N GLN A 157 -0.79 -44.72 -9.05
CA GLN A 157 0.60 -44.76 -9.55
C GLN A 157 0.78 -44.81 -11.08
N ASN A 158 1.41 -43.76 -11.64
CA ASN A 158 2.25 -43.90 -12.82
C ASN A 158 3.37 -42.84 -12.84
N GLN A 159 4.60 -43.32 -12.68
CA GLN A 159 5.85 -42.60 -12.89
C GLN A 159 6.25 -42.65 -14.37
N LYS A 160 6.81 -41.56 -14.90
CA LYS A 160 7.85 -41.62 -15.94
C LYS A 160 8.95 -40.59 -15.65
N GLN A 161 10.14 -41.12 -15.39
CA GLN A 161 11.41 -40.39 -15.33
C GLN A 161 11.95 -40.18 -16.75
N SER A 162 12.55 -39.02 -17.01
CA SER A 162 13.80 -38.90 -17.77
C SER A 162 14.41 -37.50 -17.63
N THR A 163 15.72 -37.50 -17.43
CA THR A 163 16.68 -36.46 -17.06
C THR A 163 16.99 -35.43 -18.16
N ILE A 164 17.39 -34.21 -17.76
CA ILE A 164 18.59 -33.43 -18.21
C ILE A 164 18.53 -31.99 -17.67
N TRP A 165 19.67 -31.53 -17.16
CA TRP A 165 19.99 -30.28 -16.45
C TRP A 165 19.82 -29.01 -17.31
N GLY A 166 19.30 -27.93 -16.72
CA GLY A 166 19.34 -26.59 -17.32
C GLY A 166 18.30 -25.61 -16.77
N HIS A 167 18.53 -25.11 -15.54
CA HIS A 167 17.86 -23.96 -14.89
C HIS A 167 16.33 -23.82 -15.09
N ARG A 168 15.56 -24.54 -14.27
CA ARG A 168 14.10 -24.42 -14.22
C ARG A 168 13.68 -23.64 -12.98
N CYS A 169 13.26 -22.39 -13.15
CA CYS A 169 12.60 -21.60 -12.12
C CYS A 169 11.21 -22.23 -11.82
N GLN A 170 11.01 -22.72 -10.60
CA GLN A 170 9.76 -23.35 -10.14
C GLN A 170 8.77 -22.31 -9.58
N LEU A 171 8.35 -21.34 -10.38
CA LEU A 171 7.15 -20.55 -10.06
C LEU A 171 6.10 -20.78 -11.13
N PHE A 172 5.04 -21.46 -10.69
CA PHE A 172 3.90 -21.91 -11.47
C PHE A 172 2.95 -20.75 -11.80
N LEU A 173 3.46 -19.68 -12.42
CA LEU A 173 2.65 -18.61 -13.01
C LEU A 173 3.36 -18.15 -14.28
N SER A 174 2.88 -18.66 -15.42
CA SER A 174 3.36 -18.36 -16.78
C SER A 174 3.20 -16.90 -17.23
N LYS A 175 3.01 -15.98 -16.28
CA LYS A 175 2.88 -14.52 -16.48
C LYS A 175 3.82 -13.70 -15.59
N LEU A 176 4.65 -14.34 -14.76
CA LEU A 176 5.58 -13.66 -13.88
C LEU A 176 6.96 -13.52 -14.54
N CYS A 177 7.36 -12.28 -14.79
CA CYS A 177 8.76 -11.89 -14.68
C CYS A 177 8.81 -10.55 -13.93
N CYS A 178 8.95 -10.62 -12.61
CA CYS A 178 9.52 -9.55 -11.78
C CYS A 178 11.05 -9.44 -11.99
N VAL A 179 11.53 -9.74 -13.20
CA VAL A 179 12.95 -9.83 -13.51
C VAL A 179 13.32 -8.67 -14.40
N HIS A 180 14.38 -7.95 -14.02
CA HIS A 180 15.11 -7.03 -14.88
C HIS A 180 15.22 -7.62 -16.30
N CYS A 181 14.43 -7.09 -17.23
CA CYS A 181 14.48 -7.51 -18.62
C CYS A 181 15.83 -7.08 -19.20
N ASN A 182 16.74 -8.02 -19.50
CA ASN A 182 18.08 -7.73 -20.04
C ASN A 182 18.05 -7.00 -21.40
N LYS A 183 16.91 -6.97 -22.10
CA LYS A 183 16.68 -6.12 -23.29
C LYS A 183 16.16 -4.73 -22.96
N CYS A 184 15.35 -4.57 -21.91
CA CYS A 184 14.56 -3.38 -21.64
C CYS A 184 15.16 -2.49 -20.54
N LYS A 185 15.97 -3.06 -19.63
CA LYS A 185 16.49 -2.42 -18.40
C LYS A 185 15.42 -1.67 -17.56
N GLN A 186 14.15 -2.11 -17.63
CA GLN A 186 13.00 -1.47 -16.98
C GLN A 186 12.17 -2.51 -16.20
N PHE A 187 11.62 -2.10 -15.05
CA PHE A 187 10.74 -2.91 -14.20
C PHE A 187 9.28 -2.90 -14.74
N ASN A 188 8.50 -3.96 -14.46
CA ASN A 188 7.05 -4.05 -14.70
C ASN A 188 6.59 -3.94 -16.18
N HIS A 189 7.16 -4.76 -17.08
CA HIS A 189 6.72 -4.82 -18.48
C HIS A 189 5.43 -5.65 -18.64
N TYR A 190 4.29 -4.99 -18.88
CA TYR A 190 3.01 -5.64 -19.19
C TYR A 190 3.01 -6.15 -20.64
N THR A 191 2.70 -7.43 -20.86
CA THR A 191 2.52 -7.98 -22.22
C THR A 191 1.07 -7.86 -22.63
N ASN A 192 0.84 -7.08 -23.69
CA ASN A 192 -0.45 -6.73 -24.28
C ASN A 192 -1.41 -7.91 -24.37
N ASN A 193 -2.50 -7.87 -23.59
CA ASN A 193 -3.77 -8.44 -24.03
C ASN A 193 -4.95 -7.67 -23.39
N TYR A 194 -5.78 -7.10 -24.27
CA TYR A 194 -7.12 -6.54 -24.08
C TYR A 194 -7.29 -5.10 -23.53
N LYS A 195 -7.72 -4.23 -24.46
CA LYS A 195 -8.48 -2.96 -24.38
C LYS A 195 -7.97 -1.77 -23.54
N ASP A 196 -7.18 -1.98 -22.49
CA ASP A 196 -6.73 -0.88 -21.64
C ASP A 196 -5.28 -0.47 -21.96
N LYS A 197 -5.12 0.67 -22.63
CA LYS A 197 -3.81 1.22 -22.98
C LYS A 197 -3.13 1.75 -21.71
N TYR A 198 -1.99 1.18 -21.34
CA TYR A 198 -1.13 1.72 -20.29
C TYR A 198 -0.32 2.89 -20.86
N ILE A 199 -0.38 4.04 -20.19
CA ILE A 199 0.34 5.27 -20.56
C ILE A 199 1.54 5.40 -19.63
N TYR A 200 2.71 5.58 -20.20
CA TYR A 200 3.93 5.93 -19.46
C TYR A 200 4.13 7.45 -19.48
N ASP A 201 4.63 8.01 -18.37
CA ASP A 201 4.96 9.44 -18.23
C ASP A 201 3.86 10.38 -18.73
N CYS A 202 2.64 10.17 -18.24
CA CYS A 202 1.49 10.94 -18.65
C CYS A 202 1.73 12.44 -18.45
N THR A 203 1.55 13.23 -19.52
CA THR A 203 1.81 14.68 -19.49
C THR A 203 0.84 15.47 -18.61
N LYS A 204 -0.24 14.84 -18.14
CA LYS A 204 -1.29 15.45 -17.31
C LYS A 204 -1.00 15.27 -15.82
N CYS A 205 -0.54 14.09 -15.41
CA CYS A 205 -0.30 13.76 -14.00
C CYS A 205 1.18 13.48 -13.66
N GLY A 206 2.05 13.33 -14.66
CA GLY A 206 3.48 13.01 -14.47
C GLY A 206 3.76 11.56 -14.09
N MET A 207 2.76 10.69 -14.13
CA MET A 207 2.86 9.29 -13.73
C MET A 207 2.52 8.32 -14.86
N SER A 208 2.93 7.07 -14.71
CA SER A 208 2.48 5.97 -15.56
C SER A 208 1.19 5.37 -14.99
N HIS A 209 0.17 5.19 -15.82
CA HIS A 209 -1.15 4.70 -15.38
C HIS A 209 -1.96 4.12 -16.56
N ILE A 210 -3.06 3.43 -16.26
CA ILE A 210 -4.03 2.98 -17.27
C ILE A 210 -4.77 4.21 -17.82
N GLN A 211 -4.90 4.34 -19.15
CA GLN A 211 -5.42 5.54 -19.83
C GLN A 211 -6.71 6.12 -19.22
N LEU A 212 -7.66 5.27 -18.85
CA LEU A 212 -8.96 5.68 -18.30
C LEU A 212 -8.91 6.13 -16.82
N HIS A 213 -7.79 5.93 -16.14
CA HIS A 213 -7.62 6.16 -14.70
C HIS A 213 -6.57 7.24 -14.41
N CYS A 214 -6.53 8.31 -15.22
CA CYS A 214 -5.61 9.41 -14.98
C CYS A 214 -5.92 10.08 -13.62
N PRO A 215 -4.98 10.10 -12.66
CA PRO A 215 -5.23 10.68 -11.34
C PRO A 215 -5.43 12.19 -11.36
N ALA A 216 -5.05 12.85 -12.46
CA ALA A 216 -5.27 14.28 -12.62
C ALA A 216 -6.62 14.61 -13.27
N TYR A 217 -7.45 13.62 -13.63
CA TYR A 217 -8.78 13.88 -14.18
C TYR A 217 -9.68 14.55 -13.15
N GLY A 218 -10.40 15.60 -13.54
CA GLY A 218 -11.24 16.43 -12.66
C GLY A 218 -10.49 17.46 -11.83
N GLU A 219 -9.18 17.28 -11.62
CA GLU A 219 -8.35 18.16 -10.78
C GLU A 219 -8.19 19.55 -11.36
N LEU A 220 -8.30 20.58 -10.51
CA LEU A 220 -8.14 21.98 -10.87
C LEU A 220 -6.68 22.41 -10.73
N CYS A 221 -6.11 22.97 -11.80
CA CYS A 221 -4.75 23.49 -11.76
C CYS A 221 -4.70 24.87 -11.10
N MET A 222 -3.91 25.01 -10.04
CA MET A 222 -3.73 26.27 -9.33
C MET A 222 -2.89 27.30 -10.10
N LYS A 223 -2.16 26.86 -11.14
CA LYS A 223 -1.34 27.78 -11.96
C LYS A 223 -2.16 28.45 -13.06
N CYS A 224 -3.00 27.70 -13.78
CA CYS A 224 -3.75 28.24 -14.92
C CYS A 224 -5.27 28.30 -14.72
N GLY A 225 -5.80 27.65 -13.69
CA GLY A 225 -7.23 27.54 -13.43
C GLY A 225 -7.97 26.53 -14.30
N GLU A 226 -7.27 25.78 -15.16
CA GLU A 226 -7.88 24.76 -16.02
C GLU A 226 -7.85 23.37 -15.36
N ARG A 227 -8.75 22.48 -15.78
CA ARG A 227 -8.87 21.13 -15.20
C ARG A 227 -7.97 20.07 -15.86
N ASN A 228 -8.01 18.85 -15.32
CA ASN A 228 -7.48 17.62 -15.90
C ASN A 228 -5.95 17.51 -15.93
N HIS A 229 -5.22 18.27 -15.12
CA HIS A 229 -3.77 18.12 -14.96
C HIS A 229 -3.33 18.66 -13.59
N PHE A 230 -2.23 18.13 -13.06
CA PHE A 230 -1.66 18.67 -11.82
C PHE A 230 -0.90 19.98 -12.08
N SER A 231 -0.89 20.88 -11.10
CA SER A 231 -0.14 22.15 -11.13
C SER A 231 1.35 21.97 -11.44
N MET A 232 1.92 20.83 -11.05
CA MET A 232 3.30 20.45 -11.35
C MET A 232 3.53 20.19 -12.84
N MET A 233 2.51 19.68 -13.54
CA MET A 233 2.55 19.37 -14.97
C MET A 233 2.05 20.51 -15.85
N CYS A 234 1.66 21.63 -15.24
CA CYS A 234 1.15 22.79 -15.97
C CYS A 234 2.27 23.43 -16.79
N ARG A 235 2.06 23.53 -18.10
CA ARG A 235 2.98 24.17 -19.06
C ARG A 235 2.66 25.63 -19.31
N VAL A 236 1.62 26.17 -18.67
CA VAL A 236 1.25 27.57 -18.81
C VAL A 236 2.33 28.42 -18.13
N PRO A 237 2.93 29.39 -18.85
CA PRO A 237 3.88 30.32 -18.25
C PRO A 237 3.28 31.03 -17.04
N PHE A 238 3.98 30.96 -15.91
CA PHE A 238 3.49 31.47 -14.63
C PHE A 238 4.40 32.59 -14.14
N LYS A 239 3.82 33.75 -13.81
CA LYS A 239 4.53 34.90 -13.27
C LYS A 239 4.39 34.93 -11.75
N ILE A 240 5.52 34.85 -11.07
CA ILE A 240 5.61 35.06 -9.62
C ILE A 240 5.82 36.56 -9.36
N ASN A 241 5.13 37.10 -8.37
CA ASN A 241 5.19 38.49 -7.91
C ASN A 241 5.19 39.47 -9.08
N CYS A 242 4.08 39.50 -9.82
CA CYS A 242 3.98 40.34 -11.01
C CYS A 242 4.14 41.82 -10.63
N SER A 243 5.08 42.52 -11.26
CA SER A 243 5.34 43.94 -11.00
C SER A 243 4.11 44.83 -11.20
N LYS A 244 3.17 44.40 -12.05
CA LYS A 244 1.93 45.13 -12.34
C LYS A 244 0.86 44.98 -11.27
N CYS A 245 0.78 43.85 -10.58
CA CYS A 245 -0.35 43.55 -9.68
C CYS A 245 0.03 42.95 -8.33
N GLY A 246 1.33 42.73 -8.06
CA GLY A 246 1.84 42.13 -6.83
C GLY A 246 1.53 40.63 -6.62
N MET A 247 0.63 40.04 -7.40
CA MET A 247 0.19 38.65 -7.22
C MET A 247 0.88 37.66 -8.17
N ASN A 248 0.73 36.38 -7.84
CA ASN A 248 1.14 35.24 -8.67
C ASN A 248 0.00 34.84 -9.62
N HIS A 249 0.28 34.73 -10.93
CA HIS A 249 -0.73 34.33 -11.92
C HIS A 249 -0.11 33.77 -13.21
N ALA A 250 -0.91 33.06 -14.02
CA ALA A 250 -0.55 32.75 -15.40
C ALA A 250 -0.35 34.04 -16.21
N ILE A 251 0.73 34.14 -17.00
CA ILE A 251 1.12 35.38 -17.71
C ILE A 251 -0.04 36.01 -18.50
N SER A 252 -0.91 35.19 -19.11
CA SER A 252 -2.06 35.63 -19.89
C SER A 252 -3.27 36.13 -19.08
N LYS A 253 -3.28 35.94 -17.76
CA LYS A 253 -4.42 36.25 -16.86
C LYS A 253 -4.03 37.28 -15.80
N CYS A 254 -3.26 38.31 -16.18
CA CYS A 254 -2.86 39.37 -15.24
C CYS A 254 -4.10 40.18 -14.77
N PRO A 255 -4.40 40.25 -13.46
CA PRO A 255 -5.56 40.99 -12.93
C PRO A 255 -5.51 42.50 -13.19
N ALA A 256 -4.31 43.04 -13.42
CA ALA A 256 -4.11 44.44 -13.74
C ALA A 256 -4.35 44.77 -15.22
N GLN A 257 -4.46 43.77 -16.09
CA GLN A 257 -4.60 43.99 -17.53
C GLN A 257 -5.89 44.77 -17.84
N GLY A 258 -5.76 45.86 -18.60
CA GLY A 258 -6.89 46.73 -18.97
C GLY A 258 -7.40 47.65 -17.85
N ARG A 259 -6.87 47.57 -16.62
CA ARG A 259 -7.23 48.49 -15.53
C ARG A 259 -6.50 49.83 -15.69
N ILE A 260 -7.21 50.92 -15.44
CA ILE A 260 -6.66 52.28 -15.36
C ILE A 260 -6.34 52.56 -13.89
N CYS A 261 -5.13 53.02 -13.59
CA CYS A 261 -4.76 53.45 -12.25
C CYS A 261 -5.28 54.86 -11.97
N HIS A 262 -5.97 55.07 -10.84
CA HIS A 262 -6.48 56.39 -10.47
C HIS A 262 -5.39 57.39 -10.03
N HIS A 263 -4.22 56.92 -9.61
CA HIS A 263 -3.13 57.81 -9.20
C HIS A 263 -2.42 58.47 -10.39
N CYS A 264 -2.22 57.74 -11.50
CA CYS A 264 -1.44 58.23 -12.64
C CYS A 264 -2.18 58.18 -13.98
N ASN A 265 -3.43 57.71 -14.01
CA ASN A 265 -4.25 57.50 -15.20
C ASN A 265 -3.62 56.59 -16.28
N LYS A 266 -2.55 55.84 -15.96
CA LYS A 266 -1.91 54.88 -16.87
C LYS A 266 -2.56 53.49 -16.72
N LEU A 267 -2.51 52.71 -17.80
CA LEU A 267 -3.08 51.37 -17.87
C LEU A 267 -2.16 50.29 -17.27
N ASN A 268 -2.74 49.11 -17.05
CA ASN A 268 -2.04 47.83 -16.86
C ASN A 268 -1.23 47.67 -15.57
N HIS A 269 -1.65 48.31 -14.47
CA HIS A 269 -1.12 48.05 -13.12
C HIS A 269 -2.19 48.32 -12.05
N LEU A 270 -2.04 47.71 -10.87
CA LEU A 270 -2.85 48.01 -9.69
C LEU A 270 -2.27 49.23 -8.96
N GLU A 271 -3.13 49.97 -8.26
CA GLU A 271 -2.77 51.19 -7.53
C GLU A 271 -1.60 50.97 -6.57
N GLU A 272 -1.60 49.86 -5.83
CA GLU A 272 -0.53 49.43 -4.91
C GLU A 272 0.85 49.23 -5.57
N LYS A 273 0.89 49.16 -6.90
CA LYS A 273 2.11 49.04 -7.71
C LYS A 273 2.30 50.25 -8.62
N CYS A 274 1.59 51.34 -8.38
CA CYS A 274 1.77 52.56 -9.16
C CYS A 274 3.16 53.15 -8.87
N PRO A 275 3.99 53.39 -9.90
CA PRO A 275 5.32 53.98 -9.72
C PRO A 275 5.26 55.43 -9.26
N ASP A 276 4.13 56.09 -9.51
CA ASP A 276 3.85 57.47 -9.13
C ASP A 276 3.15 57.55 -7.75
N GLN A 277 3.13 56.46 -6.95
CA GLN A 277 2.65 56.54 -5.57
C GLN A 277 3.54 57.50 -4.76
N PRO A 278 2.98 58.46 -4.01
CA PRO A 278 3.75 59.25 -3.06
C PRO A 278 4.41 58.30 -2.07
N SER A 279 5.69 58.54 -1.73
CA SER A 279 6.32 57.73 -0.70
C SER A 279 5.54 57.90 0.61
N VAL A 280 5.45 56.86 1.44
CA VAL A 280 4.79 56.92 2.76
C VAL A 280 5.29 58.11 3.61
N PHE A 281 6.50 58.61 3.32
CA PHE A 281 7.11 59.78 3.94
C PHE A 281 6.44 61.11 3.56
N GLU A 282 5.93 61.26 2.33
CA GLU A 282 5.29 62.49 1.84
C GLU A 282 3.85 62.64 2.33
N GLN A 283 3.16 61.53 2.63
CA GLN A 283 1.79 61.55 3.16
C GLN A 283 1.72 62.01 4.62
N ILE A 284 2.81 61.85 5.39
CA ILE A 284 2.88 62.27 6.81
C ILE A 284 3.15 63.79 6.92
N GLN A 285 3.85 64.39 5.96
CA GLN A 285 4.16 65.82 5.97
C GLN A 285 2.99 66.73 5.54
N SER A 286 1.96 66.20 4.86
CA SER A 286 0.75 66.96 4.52
C SER A 286 -0.34 66.94 5.59
N ALA A 287 -0.08 66.29 6.74
CA ALA A 287 -1.03 66.14 7.85
C ALA A 287 -0.66 66.97 9.10
N TYR A 288 0.32 67.87 8.99
CA TYR A 288 0.72 68.85 10.01
C TYR A 288 0.64 70.27 9.49
#